data_AF-A0A4Q6BC78-F1
#
_entry.id   AF-A0A4Q6BC78-F1
#
_cell.length_a   1.000
_cell.length_b   1.000
_cell.length_c   1.000
_cell.angle_alpha   90.00
_cell.angle_beta   90.00
_cell.angle_gamma   90.00
#
_symmetry.space_group_name_H-M   'P 1'
#
loop_
_entity.id
_entity.type
_entity.pdbx_description
1 polymer ?
#
loop_
_entity_poly.entity_id
_entity_poly.type
_entity_poly.pdbx_seq_one_letter_code
_entity_poly.pdbx_strand_id
1 'polypeptide(L)'
;MKNLLSACLCIVIAFSSASQSSRIKAEKYPSLLWEISGKGLKKPSYLFGTMHVSNKMVFHLSDSFYIGIKNAQVVALETNPGNWQEDFSKYDLEGESMRYNLGRYFSRGNGSTPQDYLTSNSLKLQPFEKWMEAALYSNPSLINNFLYRNNSESGSDFEEDTYLDLHIYQAGRKLGKIVCGVEDFHGSMKLVKEAYADAAKEKKKSRSVDYDDDFSYARMEEAYRTGNLDLLDTINKVNSQSVAFDEKFLYKRNDIQAASIDSILRTGATLFAGVGAAHLPGERGVIEYLRRQGYTLRPIRMKERDSQHKESIERIRVPVQFATQTAEDGAYSVKVPGKLFSFGLSGGALDMKQYADMTNGSYYMVTRIATNAAIMGFSEAQVQRKLDSVLYENIPGKILSKKSILRNGYKGYDIANRTRRGDHQRYHIFITPFEVLLFKMSGNGDYVRLGTEAE
;
A
#
# COMPACT_ATOMS: atom_id res chain seq x y z
N MET A 1 -32.06 37.60 80.95
CA MET A 1 -30.83 37.56 80.11
C MET A 1 -29.93 36.48 80.70
N LYS A 2 -30.12 35.23 80.24
CA LYS A 2 -29.17 34.45 79.41
C LYS A 2 -27.82 34.23 80.09
N ASN A 3 -27.58 32.99 80.57
CA ASN A 3 -26.51 32.12 80.08
C ASN A 3 -26.60 30.74 80.77
N LEU A 4 -27.09 29.76 80.01
CA LEU A 4 -26.96 28.32 80.28
C LEU A 4 -25.51 27.89 79.98
N LEU A 5 -24.85 27.25 80.93
CA LEU A 5 -23.69 26.39 80.69
C LEU A 5 -24.21 25.00 80.33
N SER A 6 -24.13 24.62 79.05
CA SER A 6 -24.28 23.24 78.61
C SER A 6 -22.98 22.78 77.95
N ALA A 7 -22.37 21.77 78.54
CA ALA A 7 -21.22 21.07 78.02
C ALA A 7 -21.59 20.34 76.73
N CYS A 8 -20.91 20.67 75.62
CA CYS A 8 -20.98 19.90 74.38
C CYS A 8 -19.71 19.04 74.23
N LEU A 9 -19.94 17.73 74.33
CA LEU A 9 -19.04 16.64 74.02
C LEU A 9 -18.72 16.64 72.51
N CYS A 10 -17.46 16.87 72.12
CA CYS A 10 -17.02 16.73 70.74
C CYS A 10 -16.81 15.24 70.41
N ILE A 11 -17.75 14.63 69.70
CA ILE A 11 -17.58 13.34 69.03
C ILE A 11 -16.99 13.62 67.64
N VAL A 12 -15.72 13.28 67.44
CA VAL A 12 -15.07 13.25 66.12
C VAL A 12 -15.46 11.94 65.44
N ILE A 13 -16.44 11.99 64.54
CA ILE A 13 -16.77 10.87 63.64
C ILE A 13 -15.80 10.93 62.46
N ALA A 14 -14.81 10.05 62.45
CA ALA A 14 -13.94 9.82 61.30
C ALA A 14 -14.74 9.13 60.18
N PHE A 15 -15.27 9.92 59.24
CA PHE A 15 -15.81 9.40 57.99
C PHE A 15 -14.65 8.84 57.14
N SER A 16 -14.46 7.53 57.20
CA SER A 16 -13.62 6.81 56.25
C SER A 16 -14.37 6.72 54.93
N SER A 17 -14.17 7.68 54.04
CA SER A 17 -14.61 7.62 52.65
C SER A 17 -13.82 6.53 51.92
N ALA A 18 -14.32 5.30 51.96
CA ALA A 18 -13.89 4.26 51.03
C ALA A 18 -14.40 4.62 49.63
N SER A 19 -13.64 5.42 48.91
CA SER A 19 -13.85 5.62 47.47
C SER A 19 -13.57 4.28 46.77
N GLN A 20 -14.63 3.54 46.46
CA GLN A 20 -14.60 2.51 45.42
C GLN A 20 -14.31 3.22 44.08
N SER A 21 -13.03 3.42 43.78
CA SER A 21 -12.59 3.55 42.41
C SER A 21 -13.03 2.27 41.69
N SER A 22 -13.96 2.40 40.75
CA SER A 22 -14.20 1.40 39.74
C SER A 22 -12.84 1.12 39.09
N ARG A 23 -12.24 -0.03 39.40
CA ARG A 23 -11.06 -0.50 38.68
C ARG A 23 -11.52 -0.72 37.25
N ILE A 24 -11.25 0.24 36.37
CA ILE A 24 -11.33 0.04 34.92
C ILE A 24 -10.57 -1.26 34.66
N LYS A 25 -11.28 -2.26 34.16
CA LYS A 25 -10.70 -3.59 33.90
C LYS A 25 -9.54 -3.35 32.95
N ALA A 26 -8.32 -3.70 33.38
CA ALA A 26 -7.14 -3.50 32.55
C ALA A 26 -7.36 -4.19 31.20
N GLU A 27 -7.26 -3.44 30.12
CA GLU A 27 -7.29 -3.97 28.76
C GLU A 27 -6.22 -5.06 28.61
N LYS A 28 -6.59 -6.21 28.05
CA LYS A 28 -5.71 -7.36 27.89
C LYS A 28 -4.66 -7.09 26.81
N TYR A 29 -5.01 -6.32 25.79
CA TYR A 29 -4.13 -5.98 24.67
C TYR A 29 -4.08 -4.44 24.42
N PRO A 30 -3.40 -3.67 25.29
CA PRO A 30 -3.46 -2.20 25.31
C PRO A 30 -2.39 -1.52 24.44
N SER A 31 -1.93 -2.17 23.36
CA SER A 31 -0.96 -1.56 22.44
C SER A 31 -0.94 -2.22 21.06
N LEU A 32 -0.56 -1.44 20.04
CA LEU A 32 -0.18 -1.96 18.71
C LEU A 32 1.24 -2.53 18.67
N LEU A 33 2.16 -2.05 19.53
CA LEU A 33 3.57 -2.44 19.54
C LEU A 33 3.88 -3.34 20.75
N TRP A 34 4.52 -4.47 20.48
CA TRP A 34 4.86 -5.48 21.48
C TRP A 34 6.33 -5.87 21.37
N GLU A 35 7.00 -5.96 22.52
CA GLU A 35 8.34 -6.52 22.65
C GLU A 35 8.23 -8.03 22.85
N ILE A 36 8.97 -8.79 22.05
CA ILE A 36 9.15 -10.24 22.15
C ILE A 36 10.50 -10.52 22.80
N SER A 37 10.49 -11.27 23.90
CA SER A 37 11.69 -11.70 24.63
C SER A 37 11.53 -13.12 25.19
N GLY A 38 12.55 -13.63 25.87
CA GLY A 38 12.55 -14.99 26.44
C GLY A 38 12.94 -16.07 25.44
N LYS A 39 12.72 -17.34 25.79
CA LYS A 39 13.04 -18.52 24.96
C LYS A 39 14.46 -18.53 24.37
N GLY A 40 15.44 -18.01 25.12
CA GLY A 40 16.85 -17.96 24.69
C GLY A 40 17.22 -16.79 23.76
N LEU A 41 16.30 -15.87 23.47
CA LEU A 41 16.60 -14.66 22.69
C LEU A 41 17.60 -13.76 23.44
N LYS A 42 18.73 -13.42 22.80
CA LYS A 42 19.76 -12.54 23.37
C LYS A 42 19.39 -11.05 23.30
N LYS A 43 18.53 -10.69 22.36
CA LYS A 43 18.05 -9.33 22.12
C LYS A 43 16.55 -9.38 21.86
N PRO A 44 15.78 -8.35 22.26
CA PRO A 44 14.36 -8.30 21.99
C PRO A 44 14.08 -8.22 20.48
N SER A 45 12.95 -8.78 20.09
CA SER A 45 12.31 -8.58 18.79
C SER A 45 10.99 -7.83 19.00
N TYR A 46 10.33 -7.43 17.92
CA TYR A 46 9.15 -6.56 17.99
C TYR A 46 8.05 -7.07 17.07
N LEU A 47 6.81 -6.98 17.54
CA LEU A 47 5.59 -7.28 16.80
C LEU A 47 4.72 -6.04 16.79
N PHE A 48 4.27 -5.63 15.62
CA PHE A 48 3.52 -4.41 15.42
C PHE A 48 2.24 -4.67 14.62
N GLY A 49 1.12 -4.13 15.09
CA GLY A 49 -0.18 -4.18 14.45
C GLY A 49 -0.34 -3.08 13.41
N THR A 50 -0.36 -3.41 12.12
CA THR A 50 -0.55 -2.46 11.02
C THR A 50 -2.02 -2.29 10.64
N MET A 51 -2.31 -1.26 9.85
CA MET A 51 -3.59 -1.11 9.15
C MET A 51 -3.28 -0.66 7.71
N HIS A 52 -3.95 -1.28 6.73
CA HIS A 52 -3.65 -1.18 5.30
C HIS A 52 -4.13 0.13 4.64
N VAL A 53 -3.83 1.27 5.25
CA VAL A 53 -4.28 2.59 4.78
C VAL A 53 -3.12 3.61 4.74
N SER A 54 -3.28 4.65 3.94
CA SER A 54 -2.37 5.79 3.85
C SER A 54 -2.78 6.97 4.75
N ASN A 55 -3.89 6.89 5.48
CA ASN A 55 -4.37 7.96 6.36
C ASN A 55 -3.32 8.33 7.44
N LYS A 56 -3.03 9.63 7.61
CA LYS A 56 -2.07 10.16 8.59
C LYS A 56 -2.26 9.66 10.02
N MET A 57 -3.48 9.27 10.39
CA MET A 57 -3.80 8.68 11.69
C MET A 57 -2.92 7.46 12.01
N VAL A 58 -2.67 6.59 11.03
CA VAL A 58 -1.87 5.37 11.27
C VAL A 58 -0.37 5.63 11.31
N PHE A 59 0.04 6.86 10.99
CA PHE A 59 1.42 7.33 11.01
C PHE A 59 1.76 8.12 12.29
N HIS A 60 0.95 8.01 13.33
CA HIS A 60 1.29 8.46 14.69
C HIS A 60 2.30 7.50 15.35
N LEU A 61 3.44 7.29 14.67
CA LEU A 61 4.49 6.34 15.05
C LEU A 61 5.46 7.02 16.01
N SER A 62 5.74 6.38 17.14
CA SER A 62 6.66 6.92 18.15
C SER A 62 8.11 6.53 17.90
N ASP A 63 9.02 7.10 18.67
CA ASP A 63 10.45 6.76 18.69
C ASP A 63 10.69 5.24 18.84
N SER A 64 9.93 4.60 19.72
CA SER A 64 10.01 3.18 20.05
C SER A 64 9.75 2.29 18.85
N PHE A 65 8.89 2.72 17.92
CA PHE A 65 8.65 2.03 16.66
C PHE A 65 9.90 2.06 15.78
N TYR A 66 10.50 3.24 15.57
CA TYR A 66 11.69 3.40 14.74
C TYR A 66 12.94 2.76 15.37
N ILE A 67 13.08 2.83 16.70
CA ILE A 67 14.11 2.12 17.45
C ILE A 67 13.95 0.61 17.27
N GLY A 68 12.73 0.09 17.30
CA GLY A 68 12.43 -1.31 17.04
C GLY A 68 12.94 -1.77 15.66
N ILE A 69 12.60 -1.02 14.60
CA ILE A 69 13.09 -1.30 13.24
C ILE A 69 14.62 -1.20 13.17
N LYS A 70 15.21 -0.17 13.78
CA LYS A 70 16.67 0.05 13.75
C LYS A 70 17.43 -1.07 14.47
N ASN A 71 16.89 -1.61 15.55
CA ASN A 71 17.51 -2.69 16.33
C ASN A 71 17.27 -4.10 15.75
N ALA A 72 16.31 -4.23 14.83
CA ALA A 72 16.07 -5.46 14.10
C ALA A 72 17.15 -5.72 13.04
N GLN A 73 17.43 -6.99 12.76
CA GLN A 73 18.20 -7.46 11.61
C GLN A 73 17.26 -7.81 10.45
N VAL A 74 16.07 -8.31 10.77
CA VAL A 74 15.02 -8.70 9.83
C VAL A 74 13.80 -7.83 10.04
N VAL A 75 13.22 -7.31 8.97
CA VAL A 75 11.90 -6.69 8.95
C VAL A 75 10.97 -7.61 8.17
N ALA A 76 9.93 -8.13 8.82
CA ALA A 76 8.96 -9.00 8.16
C ALA A 76 7.59 -8.31 8.10
N LEU A 77 6.91 -8.44 6.97
CA LEU A 77 5.53 -8.01 6.78
C LEU A 77 4.65 -9.24 6.49
N GLU A 78 3.32 -9.08 6.36
CA GLU A 78 2.45 -10.21 5.99
C GLU A 78 2.93 -10.91 4.72
N THR A 79 3.23 -10.14 3.67
CA THR A 79 3.90 -10.60 2.46
C THR A 79 5.04 -9.65 2.13
N ASN A 80 5.96 -10.03 1.24
CA ASN A 80 7.10 -9.19 0.88
C ASN A 80 6.76 -8.24 -0.30
N PRO A 81 6.63 -6.92 -0.09
CA PRO A 81 6.34 -5.96 -1.17
C PRO A 81 7.37 -5.96 -2.30
N GLY A 82 8.61 -6.37 -2.02
CA GLY A 82 9.67 -6.46 -3.03
C GLY A 82 9.39 -7.49 -4.13
N ASN A 83 8.53 -8.48 -3.88
CA ASN A 83 8.20 -9.54 -4.83
C ASN A 83 6.85 -9.36 -5.51
N TRP A 84 6.01 -8.42 -5.02
CA TRP A 84 4.62 -8.32 -5.44
C TRP A 84 4.43 -8.18 -6.94
N GLN A 85 5.23 -7.36 -7.64
CA GLN A 85 5.04 -7.22 -9.09
C GLN A 85 5.22 -8.55 -9.83
N GLU A 86 6.20 -9.36 -9.44
CA GLU A 86 6.37 -10.69 -10.02
C GLU A 86 5.24 -11.63 -9.61
N ASP A 87 4.85 -11.63 -8.33
CA ASP A 87 3.79 -12.50 -7.81
C ASP A 87 2.43 -12.19 -8.44
N PHE A 88 2.07 -10.91 -8.56
CA PHE A 88 0.85 -10.45 -9.24
C PHE A 88 0.89 -10.79 -10.73
N SER A 89 2.05 -10.66 -11.40
CA SER A 89 2.15 -11.01 -12.82
C SER A 89 1.89 -12.50 -13.06
N LYS A 90 2.35 -13.38 -12.17
CA LYS A 90 2.09 -14.83 -12.25
C LYS A 90 0.65 -15.15 -11.90
N TYR A 91 0.12 -14.52 -10.86
CA TYR A 91 -1.26 -14.74 -10.43
C TYR A 91 -2.28 -14.32 -11.50
N ASP A 92 -2.04 -13.20 -12.21
CA ASP A 92 -2.90 -12.77 -13.32
C ASP A 92 -2.78 -13.69 -14.55
N LEU A 93 -1.62 -14.32 -14.77
CA LEU A 93 -1.45 -15.38 -15.78
C LEU A 93 -2.17 -16.68 -15.42
N GLU A 94 -2.35 -16.97 -14.12
CA GLU A 94 -2.99 -18.20 -13.63
C GLU A 94 -4.52 -18.11 -13.44
N GLY A 95 -5.16 -16.94 -13.59
CA GLY A 95 -6.62 -16.89 -13.58
C GLY A 95 -7.26 -15.51 -13.69
N GLU A 96 -7.97 -15.31 -14.81
CA GLU A 96 -9.19 -14.53 -15.16
C GLU A 96 -9.71 -13.38 -14.27
N SER A 97 -9.40 -13.30 -12.98
CA SER A 97 -10.06 -12.46 -11.99
C SER A 97 -9.81 -10.95 -12.11
N MET A 98 -8.61 -10.51 -12.54
CA MET A 98 -8.33 -9.08 -12.73
C MET A 98 -8.83 -8.59 -14.08
N ARG A 99 -8.68 -9.37 -15.16
CA ARG A 99 -9.33 -9.09 -16.46
C ARG A 99 -10.86 -9.05 -16.35
N TYR A 100 -11.48 -9.91 -15.54
CA TYR A 100 -12.93 -9.96 -15.38
C TYR A 100 -13.50 -8.80 -14.54
N ASN A 101 -12.82 -8.38 -13.46
CA ASN A 101 -13.27 -7.24 -12.64
C ASN A 101 -12.93 -5.88 -13.25
N LEU A 102 -11.75 -5.72 -13.87
CA LEU A 102 -11.37 -4.49 -14.55
C LEU A 102 -12.15 -4.33 -15.87
N GLY A 103 -12.42 -5.44 -16.58
CA GLY A 103 -13.32 -5.47 -17.74
C GLY A 103 -14.72 -4.97 -17.40
N ARG A 104 -15.30 -5.35 -16.24
CA ARG A 104 -16.61 -4.81 -15.81
C ARG A 104 -16.60 -3.33 -15.45
N TYR A 105 -15.50 -2.81 -14.90
CA TYR A 105 -15.37 -1.39 -14.53
C TYR A 105 -15.18 -0.47 -15.74
N PHE A 106 -14.51 -0.93 -16.80
CA PHE A 106 -14.29 -0.16 -18.04
C PHE A 106 -15.29 -0.48 -19.18
N SER A 107 -16.01 -1.61 -19.17
CA SER A 107 -17.01 -1.94 -20.20
C SER A 107 -18.36 -1.24 -20.05
N ARG A 108 -18.49 -0.18 -19.23
CA ARG A 108 -19.66 0.73 -19.33
C ARG A 108 -19.61 1.62 -20.59
N GLY A 109 -18.50 1.62 -21.33
CA GLY A 109 -18.39 2.28 -22.63
C GLY A 109 -17.91 1.32 -23.72
N ASN A 110 -18.84 0.66 -24.41
CA ASN A 110 -18.70 0.11 -25.76
C ASN A 110 -17.41 -0.71 -26.09
N GLY A 111 -16.77 -1.31 -25.10
CA GLY A 111 -15.63 -2.22 -25.26
C GLY A 111 -16.15 -3.64 -25.25
N SER A 112 -16.36 -4.19 -26.44
CA SER A 112 -16.62 -5.59 -26.70
C SER A 112 -15.68 -6.46 -25.87
N THR A 113 -16.23 -7.41 -25.11
CA THR A 113 -15.55 -8.66 -24.77
C THR A 113 -14.83 -9.17 -26.03
N PRO A 114 -13.64 -9.80 -25.95
CA PRO A 114 -13.03 -10.41 -27.13
C PRO A 114 -14.04 -11.40 -27.70
N GLN A 115 -14.70 -11.01 -28.79
CA GLN A 115 -15.60 -11.89 -29.53
C GLN A 115 -14.72 -12.65 -30.53
N ASP A 116 -14.98 -13.95 -30.66
CA ASP A 116 -14.23 -14.86 -31.54
C ASP A 116 -14.37 -14.51 -33.04
N TYR A 117 -15.03 -13.39 -33.37
CA TYR A 117 -15.26 -12.91 -34.72
C TYR A 117 -14.85 -11.44 -34.88
N LEU A 118 -14.22 -11.14 -36.02
CA LEU A 118 -13.95 -9.76 -36.42
C LEU A 118 -15.26 -9.03 -36.72
N THR A 119 -15.40 -7.81 -36.21
CA THR A 119 -16.49 -6.90 -36.55
C THR A 119 -15.98 -5.76 -37.43
N SER A 120 -16.88 -5.03 -38.08
CA SER A 120 -16.51 -3.79 -38.79
C SER A 120 -15.84 -2.76 -37.88
N ASN A 121 -16.13 -2.78 -36.57
CA ASN A 121 -15.46 -1.94 -35.58
C ASN A 121 -14.05 -2.44 -35.24
N SER A 122 -13.80 -3.75 -35.32
CA SER A 122 -12.48 -4.36 -35.08
C SER A 122 -11.43 -3.91 -36.11
N LEU A 123 -11.85 -3.39 -37.27
CA LEU A 123 -10.99 -2.91 -38.36
C LEU A 123 -10.92 -1.38 -38.45
N LYS A 124 -11.62 -0.64 -37.57
CA LYS A 124 -11.61 0.83 -37.60
C LYS A 124 -10.36 1.38 -36.92
N LEU A 125 -9.56 2.12 -37.67
CA LEU A 125 -8.50 2.97 -37.12
C LEU A 125 -9.13 4.11 -36.33
N GLN A 126 -8.94 4.11 -35.01
CA GLN A 126 -9.44 5.15 -34.12
C GLN A 126 -8.51 6.37 -34.16
N PRO A 127 -9.03 7.60 -33.97
CA PRO A 127 -8.18 8.78 -33.72
C PRO A 127 -7.24 8.54 -32.53
N PHE A 128 -5.96 8.86 -32.70
CA PHE A 128 -4.92 8.55 -31.72
C PHE A 128 -4.79 9.60 -30.62
N GLU A 129 -5.45 10.76 -30.75
CA GLU A 129 -5.43 11.86 -29.77
C GLU A 129 -5.94 11.43 -28.41
N LYS A 130 -7.08 10.74 -28.35
CA LYS A 130 -7.63 10.22 -27.07
C LYS A 130 -6.69 9.23 -26.39
N TRP A 131 -5.94 8.46 -27.18
CA TRP A 131 -4.95 7.54 -26.65
C TRP A 131 -3.69 8.27 -26.16
N MET A 132 -3.28 9.35 -26.85
CA MET A 132 -2.21 10.24 -26.36
C MET A 132 -2.61 10.94 -25.06
N GLU A 133 -3.81 11.50 -24.98
CA GLU A 133 -4.39 12.09 -23.76
C GLU A 133 -4.33 11.10 -22.61
N ALA A 134 -4.91 9.90 -22.81
CA ALA A 134 -4.90 8.82 -21.83
C ALA A 134 -3.48 8.45 -21.38
N ALA A 135 -2.53 8.30 -22.30
CA ALA A 135 -1.16 7.96 -21.97
C ALA A 135 -0.46 9.04 -21.12
N LEU A 136 -0.76 10.32 -21.34
CA LEU A 136 -0.15 11.45 -20.62
C LEU A 136 -0.61 11.51 -19.16
N TYR A 137 -1.92 11.44 -18.91
CA TYR A 137 -2.45 11.53 -17.54
C TYR A 137 -2.49 10.19 -16.80
N SER A 138 -2.40 9.06 -17.52
CA SER A 138 -2.51 7.73 -16.89
C SER A 138 -1.47 7.52 -15.81
N ASN A 139 -1.97 7.15 -14.63
CA ASN A 139 -1.22 6.49 -13.58
C ASN A 139 -1.93 5.15 -13.37
N PRO A 140 -1.32 4.01 -13.71
CA PRO A 140 -1.99 2.72 -13.60
C PRO A 140 -2.51 2.50 -12.18
N SER A 141 -3.75 2.03 -12.06
CA SER A 141 -4.37 1.76 -10.75
C SER A 141 -3.53 0.80 -9.90
N LEU A 142 -2.77 -0.09 -10.55
CA LEU A 142 -1.83 -0.98 -9.89
C LEU A 142 -0.63 -0.25 -9.28
N ILE A 143 -0.11 0.82 -9.90
CA ILE A 143 0.91 1.67 -9.28
C ILE A 143 0.36 2.32 -8.01
N ASN A 144 -0.89 2.81 -8.05
CA ASN A 144 -1.53 3.32 -6.84
C ASN A 144 -1.58 2.25 -5.76
N ASN A 145 -2.04 1.04 -6.08
CA ASN A 145 -2.13 -0.06 -5.10
C ASN A 145 -0.77 -0.50 -4.54
N PHE A 146 0.29 -0.41 -5.33
CA PHE A 146 1.64 -0.78 -4.93
C PHE A 146 2.31 0.28 -4.06
N LEU A 147 2.23 1.56 -4.45
CA LEU A 147 3.03 2.62 -3.84
C LEU A 147 2.26 3.53 -2.87
N TYR A 148 0.97 3.75 -3.10
CA TYR A 148 0.25 4.87 -2.46
C TYR A 148 -0.96 4.40 -1.65
N ARG A 149 -1.85 3.62 -2.27
CA ARG A 149 -3.19 3.23 -1.76
C ARG A 149 -4.04 4.43 -1.35
N ASN A 150 -3.91 5.51 -2.13
CA ASN A 150 -4.66 6.73 -1.90
C ASN A 150 -6.08 6.57 -2.42
N ASN A 151 -7.06 7.00 -1.60
CA ASN A 151 -8.45 7.07 -1.99
C ASN A 151 -8.78 8.50 -2.48
N SER A 152 -9.83 8.62 -3.29
CA SER A 152 -10.17 9.78 -4.16
C SER A 152 -10.04 11.20 -3.56
N GLU A 153 -9.95 12.18 -4.47
CA GLU A 153 -9.68 13.63 -4.35
C GLU A 153 -9.90 14.34 -3.00
N SER A 154 -10.94 14.02 -2.23
CA SER A 154 -11.27 14.69 -0.97
C SER A 154 -10.42 14.26 0.24
N GLY A 155 -9.76 13.09 0.18
CA GLY A 155 -8.96 12.53 1.29
C GLY A 155 -7.46 12.75 1.17
N SER A 156 -6.97 13.12 -0.01
CA SER A 156 -5.54 13.11 -0.34
C SER A 156 -4.66 14.00 0.55
N ASP A 157 -5.19 15.13 1.05
CA ASP A 157 -4.46 16.02 1.98
C ASP A 157 -4.30 15.43 3.40
N PHE A 158 -5.07 14.40 3.73
CA PHE A 158 -5.03 13.68 5.01
C PHE A 158 -4.31 12.34 4.92
N GLU A 159 -3.75 12.02 3.76
CA GLU A 159 -2.95 10.82 3.51
C GLU A 159 -1.46 11.15 3.54
N GLU A 160 -0.66 10.12 3.78
CA GLU A 160 0.81 10.15 3.65
C GLU A 160 1.21 9.71 2.24
N ASP A 161 2.49 9.89 1.90
CA ASP A 161 3.02 9.56 0.57
C ASP A 161 3.04 8.05 0.25
N THR A 162 2.69 7.21 1.24
CA THR A 162 2.51 5.77 1.13
C THR A 162 1.61 5.24 2.26
N TYR A 163 1.30 3.94 2.26
CA TYR A 163 0.58 3.27 3.33
C TYR A 163 1.54 2.58 4.31
N LEU A 164 1.05 2.33 5.53
CA LEU A 164 1.90 1.97 6.67
C LEU A 164 2.76 0.73 6.45
N ASP A 165 2.21 -0.32 5.84
CA ASP A 165 2.97 -1.54 5.57
C ASP A 165 4.14 -1.27 4.61
N LEU A 166 3.93 -0.46 3.56
CA LEU A 166 5.02 -0.10 2.66
C LEU A 166 6.04 0.82 3.34
N HIS A 167 5.60 1.71 4.23
CA HIS A 167 6.53 2.52 5.04
C HIS A 167 7.46 1.65 5.88
N ILE A 168 6.94 0.59 6.53
CA ILE A 168 7.77 -0.37 7.27
C ILE A 168 8.75 -1.08 6.35
N TYR A 169 8.30 -1.54 5.17
CA TYR A 169 9.16 -2.14 4.15
C TYR A 169 10.28 -1.19 3.72
N GLN A 170 9.94 0.06 3.39
CA GLN A 170 10.88 1.09 2.96
C GLN A 170 11.88 1.41 4.07
N ALA A 171 11.42 1.56 5.32
CA ALA A 171 12.30 1.77 6.46
C ALA A 171 13.29 0.61 6.64
N GLY A 172 12.83 -0.64 6.53
CA GLY A 172 13.69 -1.81 6.55
C GLY A 172 14.75 -1.79 5.44
N ARG A 173 14.34 -1.56 4.19
CA ARG A 173 15.25 -1.50 3.05
C ARG A 173 16.26 -0.35 3.15
N LYS A 174 15.81 0.84 3.54
CA LYS A 174 16.63 2.05 3.69
C LYS A 174 17.63 1.94 4.84
N LEU A 175 17.31 1.18 5.90
CA LEU A 175 18.21 0.89 7.01
C LEU A 175 19.06 -0.38 6.80
N GLY A 176 19.08 -0.93 5.57
CA GLY A 176 19.90 -2.09 5.22
C GLY A 176 19.49 -3.40 5.90
N LYS A 177 18.21 -3.54 6.27
CA LYS A 177 17.67 -4.75 6.91
C LYS A 177 17.35 -5.82 5.88
N ILE A 178 17.37 -7.08 6.32
CA ILE A 178 16.80 -8.18 5.54
C ILE A 178 15.29 -8.02 5.58
N VAL A 179 14.61 -8.11 4.43
CA VAL A 179 13.16 -7.94 4.36
C VAL A 179 12.50 -9.21 3.82
N CYS A 180 11.44 -9.68 4.49
CA CYS A 180 10.72 -10.89 4.12
C CYS A 180 9.21 -10.81 4.43
N GLY A 181 8.47 -11.86 4.04
CA GLY A 181 7.07 -12.07 4.43
C GLY A 181 6.95 -13.12 5.54
N VAL A 182 5.95 -13.00 6.42
CA VAL A 182 5.55 -14.05 7.35
C VAL A 182 4.50 -15.00 6.75
N GLU A 183 3.99 -14.66 5.57
CA GLU A 183 3.14 -15.50 4.73
C GLU A 183 3.69 -15.57 3.30
N ASP A 184 3.29 -16.61 2.59
CA ASP A 184 3.47 -16.72 1.14
C ASP A 184 2.32 -16.03 0.41
N PHE A 185 2.63 -15.24 -0.63
CA PHE A 185 1.63 -14.45 -1.36
C PHE A 185 0.53 -15.32 -1.96
N HIS A 186 0.90 -16.38 -2.68
CA HIS A 186 -0.07 -17.26 -3.34
C HIS A 186 -0.91 -18.04 -2.32
N GLY A 187 -0.28 -18.56 -1.25
CA GLY A 187 -0.97 -19.19 -0.13
C GLY A 187 -2.00 -18.27 0.53
N SER A 188 -1.64 -17.02 0.82
CA SER A 188 -2.55 -16.03 1.39
C SER A 188 -3.70 -15.68 0.45
N MET A 189 -3.44 -15.46 -0.83
CA MET A 189 -4.51 -15.19 -1.82
C MET A 189 -5.47 -16.37 -1.98
N LYS A 190 -4.98 -17.61 -1.94
CA LYS A 190 -5.81 -18.80 -1.94
C LYS A 190 -6.73 -18.85 -0.71
N LEU A 191 -6.20 -18.63 0.49
CA LEU A 191 -6.99 -18.61 1.73
C LEU A 191 -8.07 -17.52 1.71
N VAL A 192 -7.73 -16.32 1.23
CA VAL A 192 -8.69 -15.22 1.07
C VAL A 192 -9.80 -15.60 0.08
N LYS A 193 -9.44 -16.16 -1.08
CA LYS A 193 -10.43 -16.62 -2.08
C LYS A 193 -11.36 -17.68 -1.51
N GLU A 194 -10.81 -18.66 -0.79
CA GLU A 194 -11.60 -19.70 -0.14
C GLU A 194 -12.50 -19.13 0.98
N ALA A 195 -12.03 -18.15 1.75
CA ALA A 195 -12.81 -17.50 2.79
C ALA A 195 -14.08 -16.86 2.21
N TYR A 196 -13.95 -16.09 1.13
CA TYR A 196 -15.10 -15.50 0.43
C TYR A 196 -16.03 -16.57 -0.18
N ALA A 197 -15.46 -17.63 -0.75
CA ALA A 197 -16.25 -18.72 -1.32
C ALA A 197 -17.06 -19.47 -0.25
N ASP A 198 -16.52 -19.68 0.94
CA ASP A 198 -17.21 -20.34 2.03
C ASP A 198 -18.23 -19.41 2.70
N ALA A 199 -17.91 -18.12 2.87
CA ALA A 199 -18.85 -17.09 3.32
C ALA A 199 -20.10 -17.02 2.42
N ALA A 200 -19.92 -17.16 1.10
CA ALA A 200 -21.02 -17.17 0.14
C ALA A 200 -21.94 -18.40 0.25
N LYS A 201 -21.43 -19.53 0.77
CA LYS A 201 -22.21 -20.75 1.00
C LYS A 201 -22.99 -20.71 2.31
N GLU A 202 -22.51 -19.96 3.30
CA GLU A 202 -23.26 -19.71 4.52
C GLU A 202 -24.44 -18.77 4.20
N LYS A 203 -25.68 -19.23 4.42
CA LYS A 203 -26.86 -18.35 4.31
C LYS A 203 -26.60 -17.12 5.17
N LYS A 204 -26.64 -15.93 4.56
CA LYS A 204 -26.53 -14.64 5.24
C LYS A 204 -27.26 -14.70 6.58
N LYS A 205 -26.52 -14.79 7.69
CA LYS A 205 -26.96 -14.08 8.88
C LYS A 205 -26.73 -12.62 8.53
N SER A 206 -27.68 -12.01 7.82
CA SER A 206 -27.81 -10.57 7.94
C SER A 206 -28.21 -10.36 9.39
N ARG A 207 -27.22 -10.22 10.27
CA ARG A 207 -27.43 -9.30 11.36
C ARG A 207 -27.64 -7.97 10.64
N SER A 208 -28.90 -7.54 10.57
CA SER A 208 -29.18 -6.12 10.43
C SER A 208 -28.51 -5.51 11.64
N VAL A 209 -27.22 -5.19 11.49
CA VAL A 209 -26.58 -4.25 12.38
C VAL A 209 -27.27 -2.97 11.98
N ASP A 210 -28.33 -2.63 12.71
CA ASP A 210 -28.66 -1.22 12.90
C ASP A 210 -27.33 -0.52 13.05
N TYR A 211 -27.10 0.52 12.26
CA TYR A 211 -25.82 1.22 12.17
C TYR A 211 -25.49 1.83 13.54
N ASP A 212 -25.04 0.97 14.45
CA ASP A 212 -24.74 1.30 15.83
C ASP A 212 -23.37 1.94 15.77
N ASP A 213 -23.32 3.22 16.12
CA ASP A 213 -22.14 4.07 15.96
C ASP A 213 -20.90 3.44 16.62
N ASP A 214 -21.13 2.59 17.63
CA ASP A 214 -20.14 1.83 18.39
C ASP A 214 -19.35 0.78 17.59
N PHE A 215 -19.82 0.35 16.40
CA PHE A 215 -19.11 -0.59 15.50
C PHE A 215 -18.78 0.00 14.13
N SER A 216 -18.87 1.34 14.02
CA SER A 216 -18.54 2.08 12.82
C SER A 216 -17.05 2.03 12.48
N TYR A 217 -16.73 2.39 11.24
CA TYR A 217 -15.33 2.57 10.82
C TYR A 217 -14.60 3.63 11.65
N ALA A 218 -15.31 4.67 12.12
CA ALA A 218 -14.73 5.70 12.98
C ALA A 218 -14.28 5.15 14.35
N ARG A 219 -15.05 4.22 14.92
CA ARG A 219 -14.67 3.50 16.15
C ARG A 219 -13.48 2.57 15.94
N MET A 220 -13.37 1.95 14.76
CA MET A 220 -12.19 1.16 14.40
C MET A 220 -10.93 2.04 14.35
N GLU A 221 -11.02 3.23 13.75
CA GLU A 221 -9.92 4.20 13.76
C GLU A 221 -9.55 4.67 15.16
N GLU A 222 -10.53 4.89 16.05
CA GLU A 222 -10.31 5.24 17.45
C GLU A 222 -9.60 4.11 18.21
N ALA A 223 -10.06 2.88 18.07
CA ALA A 223 -9.45 1.69 18.67
C ALA A 223 -7.99 1.53 18.24
N TYR A 224 -7.72 1.71 16.93
CA TYR A 224 -6.36 1.65 16.41
C TYR A 224 -5.50 2.81 16.96
N ARG A 225 -6.00 4.05 16.93
CA ARG A 225 -5.28 5.24 17.41
C ARG A 225 -4.88 5.13 18.88
N THR A 226 -5.75 4.55 19.71
CA THR A 226 -5.50 4.34 21.14
C THR A 226 -4.73 3.06 21.45
N GLY A 227 -4.52 2.20 20.45
CA GLY A 227 -3.88 0.90 20.60
C GLY A 227 -4.71 -0.14 21.35
N ASN A 228 -6.03 0.08 21.48
CA ASN A 228 -6.95 -0.84 22.13
C ASN A 228 -7.32 -1.99 21.17
N LEU A 229 -6.52 -3.05 21.20
CA LEU A 229 -6.75 -4.23 20.36
C LEU A 229 -7.95 -5.08 20.83
N ASP A 230 -8.37 -4.97 22.10
CA ASP A 230 -9.58 -5.65 22.60
C ASP A 230 -10.84 -5.07 21.94
N LEU A 231 -10.92 -3.75 21.81
CA LEU A 231 -12.00 -3.07 21.10
C LEU A 231 -11.96 -3.39 19.61
N LEU A 232 -10.76 -3.38 19.00
CA LEU A 232 -10.59 -3.72 17.59
C LEU A 232 -11.04 -5.18 17.28
N ASP A 233 -10.68 -6.14 18.14
CA ASP A 233 -11.14 -7.54 18.04
C ASP A 233 -12.67 -7.64 18.11
N THR A 234 -13.28 -6.87 19.02
CA THR A 234 -14.74 -6.83 19.18
C THR A 234 -15.41 -6.28 17.92
N ILE A 235 -14.94 -5.15 17.40
CA ILE A 235 -15.46 -4.54 16.16
C ILE A 235 -15.31 -5.51 14.98
N ASN A 236 -14.15 -6.15 14.82
CA ASN A 236 -13.91 -7.10 13.74
C ASN A 236 -14.85 -8.32 13.80
N LYS A 237 -15.08 -8.87 15.00
CA LYS A 237 -16.00 -10.00 15.19
C LYS A 237 -17.46 -9.63 14.91
N VAL A 238 -17.87 -8.41 15.25
CA VAL A 238 -19.23 -7.92 14.97
C VAL A 238 -19.42 -7.66 13.48
N ASN A 239 -18.42 -7.08 12.83
CA ASN A 239 -18.44 -6.76 11.40
C ASN A 239 -18.07 -7.93 10.48
N SER A 240 -17.73 -9.10 11.06
CA SER A 240 -17.41 -10.31 10.31
C SER A 240 -18.57 -10.76 9.43
N GLN A 241 -18.22 -11.29 8.25
CA GLN A 241 -19.21 -11.84 7.32
C GLN A 241 -19.81 -13.16 7.83
N SER A 242 -19.00 -13.98 8.49
CA SER A 242 -19.27 -15.41 8.65
C SER A 242 -18.19 -16.07 9.52
N VAL A 243 -18.53 -17.15 10.23
CA VAL A 243 -17.54 -17.93 11.00
C VAL A 243 -16.55 -18.63 10.06
N ALA A 244 -17.04 -19.18 8.95
CA ALA A 244 -16.17 -19.77 7.93
C ALA A 244 -15.26 -18.73 7.25
N PHE A 245 -15.72 -17.48 7.11
CA PHE A 245 -14.88 -16.38 6.63
C PHE A 245 -13.72 -16.14 7.60
N ASP A 246 -13.99 -15.95 8.89
CA ASP A 246 -12.96 -15.65 9.90
C ASP A 246 -11.94 -16.77 10.04
N GLU A 247 -12.36 -18.04 9.92
CA GLU A 247 -11.47 -19.18 10.00
C GLU A 247 -10.32 -19.10 8.98
N LYS A 248 -10.62 -18.72 7.73
CA LYS A 248 -9.62 -18.69 6.66
C LYS A 248 -9.02 -17.31 6.43
N PHE A 249 -9.81 -16.26 6.59
CA PHE A 249 -9.37 -14.88 6.40
C PHE A 249 -8.48 -14.39 7.54
N LEU A 250 -8.69 -14.91 8.75
CA LEU A 250 -7.96 -14.47 9.94
C LEU A 250 -7.24 -15.63 10.64
N TYR A 251 -7.94 -16.64 11.14
CA TYR A 251 -7.34 -17.56 12.10
C TYR A 251 -6.28 -18.51 11.53
N LYS A 252 -6.53 -19.14 10.37
CA LYS A 252 -5.50 -19.95 9.69
C LYS A 252 -4.29 -19.13 9.28
N ARG A 253 -4.51 -17.86 8.92
CA ARG A 253 -3.44 -16.90 8.62
C ARG A 253 -2.64 -16.57 9.88
N ASN A 254 -3.29 -16.36 11.03
CA ASN A 254 -2.60 -16.18 12.31
C ASN A 254 -1.67 -17.36 12.63
N ASP A 255 -2.13 -18.59 12.39
CA ASP A 255 -1.32 -19.80 12.62
C ASP A 255 -0.06 -19.81 11.74
N ILE A 256 -0.19 -19.44 10.46
CA ILE A 256 0.93 -19.33 9.51
C ILE A 256 1.88 -18.20 9.93
N GLN A 257 1.36 -17.00 10.15
CA GLN A 257 2.14 -15.81 10.52
C GLN A 257 2.94 -16.06 11.81
N ALA A 258 2.29 -16.60 12.84
CA ALA A 258 2.93 -16.83 14.12
C ALA A 258 3.99 -17.95 14.06
N ALA A 259 3.75 -19.00 13.26
CA ALA A 259 4.74 -20.05 13.01
C ALA A 259 5.97 -19.49 12.26
N SER A 260 5.77 -18.65 11.25
CA SER A 260 6.86 -17.98 10.53
C SER A 260 7.66 -17.06 11.44
N ILE A 261 6.99 -16.30 12.32
CA ILE A 261 7.64 -15.46 13.33
C ILE A 261 8.50 -16.32 14.28
N ASP A 262 7.95 -17.40 14.86
CA ASP A 262 8.72 -18.33 15.71
C ASP A 262 9.93 -18.92 14.97
N SER A 263 9.76 -19.30 13.70
CA SER A 263 10.85 -19.82 12.86
C SER A 263 11.99 -18.80 12.69
N ILE A 264 11.67 -17.54 12.38
CA ILE A 264 12.68 -16.47 12.26
C ILE A 264 13.38 -16.24 13.61
N LEU A 265 12.63 -16.16 14.70
CA LEU A 265 13.18 -15.93 16.04
C LEU A 265 14.13 -17.06 16.47
N ARG A 266 13.85 -18.31 16.11
CA ARG A 266 14.71 -19.47 16.41
C ARG A 266 16.07 -19.42 15.71
N THR A 267 16.21 -18.68 14.61
CA THR A 267 17.52 -18.46 13.97
C THR A 267 18.46 -17.59 14.81
N GLY A 268 17.93 -16.91 15.84
CA GLY A 268 18.66 -15.96 16.66
C GLY A 268 18.71 -14.53 16.10
N ALA A 269 18.09 -14.29 14.94
CA ALA A 269 17.95 -12.96 14.37
C ALA A 269 16.99 -12.08 15.18
N THR A 270 17.31 -10.78 15.33
CA THR A 270 16.34 -9.81 15.84
C THR A 270 15.35 -9.42 14.76
N LEU A 271 14.07 -9.47 15.08
CA LEU A 271 12.97 -9.29 14.14
C LEU A 271 12.13 -8.05 14.50
N PHE A 272 11.69 -7.32 13.49
CA PHE A 272 10.54 -6.44 13.56
C PHE A 272 9.47 -6.97 12.61
N ALA A 273 8.36 -7.47 13.14
CA ALA A 273 7.25 -8.02 12.35
C ALA A 273 6.06 -7.05 12.35
N GLY A 274 5.62 -6.63 11.17
CA GLY A 274 4.37 -5.89 10.95
C GLY A 274 3.31 -6.80 10.36
N VAL A 275 2.24 -7.05 11.11
CA VAL A 275 1.05 -7.79 10.63
C VAL A 275 -0.19 -6.98 10.97
N GLY A 276 -1.28 -7.16 10.23
CA GLY A 276 -2.52 -6.43 10.47
C GLY A 276 -2.96 -6.54 11.93
N ALA A 277 -3.38 -5.42 12.53
CA ALA A 277 -3.72 -5.35 13.95
C ALA A 277 -4.83 -6.34 14.35
N ALA A 278 -5.70 -6.72 13.40
CA ALA A 278 -6.71 -7.76 13.58
C ALA A 278 -6.13 -9.16 13.89
N HIS A 279 -4.90 -9.45 13.45
CA HIS A 279 -4.23 -10.74 13.66
C HIS A 279 -3.67 -10.89 15.09
N LEU A 280 -3.51 -9.79 15.83
CA LEU A 280 -2.81 -9.77 17.11
C LEU A 280 -3.61 -10.30 18.32
N PRO A 281 -4.83 -9.80 18.60
CA PRO A 281 -5.58 -10.13 19.82
C PRO A 281 -6.33 -11.47 19.73
N GLY A 282 -6.92 -11.86 20.87
CA GLY A 282 -7.74 -13.07 20.97
C GLY A 282 -6.97 -14.37 21.20
N GLU A 283 -7.67 -15.45 21.51
CA GLU A 283 -7.06 -16.75 21.86
C GLU A 283 -6.25 -17.37 20.72
N ARG A 284 -6.71 -17.18 19.49
CA ARG A 284 -6.00 -17.55 18.24
C ARG A 284 -5.23 -16.38 17.62
N GLY A 285 -5.02 -15.30 18.38
CA GLY A 285 -4.16 -14.19 17.95
C GLY A 285 -2.69 -14.56 17.98
N VAL A 286 -1.89 -13.85 17.18
CA VAL A 286 -0.42 -14.03 17.10
C VAL A 286 0.23 -13.83 18.48
N ILE A 287 -0.29 -12.90 19.29
CA ILE A 287 0.25 -12.63 20.64
C ILE A 287 0.16 -13.88 21.52
N GLU A 288 -1.03 -14.48 21.59
CA GLU A 288 -1.28 -15.65 22.44
C GLU A 288 -0.60 -16.90 21.88
N TYR A 289 -0.50 -17.02 20.56
CA TYR A 289 0.29 -18.08 19.94
C TYR A 289 1.75 -18.03 20.41
N LEU A 290 2.40 -16.88 20.29
CA LEU A 290 3.81 -16.74 20.68
C LEU A 290 4.02 -16.93 22.19
N ARG A 291 3.07 -16.50 23.02
CA ARG A 291 3.07 -16.80 24.47
C ARG A 291 3.04 -18.30 24.74
N ARG A 292 2.17 -19.05 24.05
CA ARG A 292 2.12 -20.53 24.15
C ARG A 292 3.42 -21.19 23.68
N GLN A 293 4.12 -20.59 22.73
CA GLN A 293 5.44 -21.04 22.29
C GLN A 293 6.57 -20.74 23.29
N GLY A 294 6.27 -20.09 24.42
CA GLY A 294 7.23 -19.79 25.49
C GLY A 294 7.92 -18.43 25.40
N TYR A 295 7.48 -17.55 24.49
CA TYR A 295 7.95 -16.17 24.45
C TYR A 295 7.20 -15.29 25.46
N THR A 296 7.88 -14.25 25.94
CA THR A 296 7.27 -13.17 26.71
C THR A 296 6.92 -12.02 25.76
N LEU A 297 5.64 -11.62 25.75
CA LEU A 297 5.16 -10.48 24.97
C LEU A 297 4.71 -9.36 25.91
N ARG A 298 5.46 -8.26 25.88
CA ARG A 298 5.23 -7.06 26.70
C ARG A 298 4.72 -5.91 25.83
N PRO A 299 3.60 -5.26 26.17
CA PRO A 299 3.12 -4.12 25.40
C PRO A 299 4.05 -2.92 25.59
N ILE A 300 4.34 -2.22 24.50
CA ILE A 300 5.08 -0.94 24.49
C ILE A 300 4.07 0.16 24.20
N ARG A 301 3.91 1.12 25.11
CA ARG A 301 3.02 2.27 24.87
C ARG A 301 3.69 3.27 23.92
N MET A 302 3.06 3.51 22.78
CA MET A 302 3.48 4.58 21.86
C MET A 302 2.86 5.90 22.34
N LYS A 303 3.71 6.87 22.70
CA LYS A 303 3.27 8.18 23.21
C LYS A 303 3.27 9.23 22.11
N GLU A 304 4.40 9.90 21.92
CA GLU A 304 4.52 11.05 21.03
C GLU A 304 4.96 10.62 19.63
N ARG A 305 4.45 11.30 18.60
CA ARG A 305 4.88 11.11 17.21
C ARG A 305 6.34 11.53 17.03
N ASP A 306 7.14 10.63 16.49
CA ASP A 306 8.53 10.92 16.14
C ASP A 306 8.64 11.26 14.65
N SER A 307 8.50 12.56 14.36
CA SER A 307 8.61 13.07 12.99
C SER A 307 10.07 13.11 12.51
N GLN A 308 11.04 13.25 13.43
CA GLN A 308 12.45 13.38 13.06
C GLN A 308 13.02 12.08 12.52
N HIS A 309 12.79 10.95 13.19
CA HIS A 309 13.23 9.64 12.69
C HIS A 309 12.54 9.30 11.37
N LYS A 310 11.23 9.57 11.27
CA LYS A 310 10.47 9.39 10.03
C LYS A 310 11.14 10.11 8.85
N GLU A 311 11.31 11.43 8.96
CA GLU A 311 11.90 12.24 7.89
C GLU A 311 13.34 11.82 7.58
N SER A 312 14.12 11.46 8.60
CA SER A 312 15.50 11.01 8.40
C SER A 312 15.57 9.74 7.54
N ILE A 313 14.65 8.80 7.76
CA ILE A 313 14.55 7.56 6.98
C ILE A 313 14.02 7.88 5.58
N GLU A 314 13.00 8.72 5.45
CA GLU A 314 12.41 9.05 4.14
C GLU A 314 13.41 9.68 3.18
N ARG A 315 14.34 10.50 3.70
CA ARG A 315 15.42 11.12 2.93
C ARG A 315 16.48 10.14 2.41
N ILE A 316 16.58 8.93 2.98
CA ILE A 316 17.52 7.91 2.50
C ILE A 316 17.05 7.41 1.13
N ARG A 317 17.95 7.46 0.15
CA ARG A 317 17.78 6.82 -1.16
C ARG A 317 18.56 5.53 -1.19
N VAL A 318 17.90 4.45 -1.62
CA VAL A 318 18.58 3.17 -1.84
C VAL A 318 19.00 3.13 -3.30
N PRO A 319 20.30 2.97 -3.60
CA PRO A 319 20.77 2.85 -4.97
C PRO A 319 20.09 1.70 -5.69
N VAL A 320 19.71 1.93 -6.95
CA VAL A 320 19.12 0.91 -7.82
C VAL A 320 20.07 0.53 -8.94
N GLN A 321 20.00 -0.72 -9.38
CA GLN A 321 20.81 -1.22 -10.49
C GLN A 321 19.98 -1.24 -11.77
N PHE A 322 20.39 -0.45 -12.76
CA PHE A 322 19.70 -0.38 -14.04
C PHE A 322 20.15 -1.52 -14.95
N ALA A 323 19.18 -2.21 -15.54
CA ALA A 323 19.39 -3.17 -16.61
C ALA A 323 18.70 -2.67 -17.89
N THR A 324 19.32 -2.92 -19.04
CA THR A 324 18.67 -2.65 -20.32
C THR A 324 17.60 -3.71 -20.56
N GLN A 325 16.39 -3.25 -20.87
CA GLN A 325 15.30 -4.07 -21.38
C GLN A 325 14.93 -3.61 -22.77
N THR A 326 14.69 -4.56 -23.65
CA THR A 326 14.32 -4.33 -25.04
C THR A 326 12.92 -4.87 -25.26
N ALA A 327 12.10 -4.13 -26.01
CA ALA A 327 10.79 -4.60 -26.44
C ALA A 327 10.92 -5.92 -27.21
N GLU A 328 9.90 -6.79 -27.13
CA GLU A 328 9.93 -8.11 -27.76
C GLU A 328 10.12 -8.05 -29.29
N ASP A 329 9.62 -6.99 -29.92
CA ASP A 329 9.77 -6.69 -31.35
C ASP A 329 11.02 -5.86 -31.68
N GLY A 330 11.83 -5.50 -30.68
CA GLY A 330 13.02 -4.66 -30.86
C GLY A 330 12.74 -3.16 -31.09
N ALA A 331 11.49 -2.69 -30.95
CA ALA A 331 11.12 -1.31 -31.27
C ALA A 331 11.79 -0.25 -30.35
N TYR A 332 12.09 -0.61 -29.10
CA TYR A 332 12.82 0.25 -28.18
C TYR A 332 13.70 -0.56 -27.22
N SER A 333 14.72 0.11 -26.69
CA SER A 333 15.47 -0.33 -25.51
C SER A 333 15.48 0.77 -24.46
N VAL A 334 15.29 0.41 -23.19
CA VAL A 334 15.28 1.33 -22.07
C VAL A 334 16.06 0.73 -20.91
N LYS A 335 16.81 1.57 -20.20
CA LYS A 335 17.42 1.19 -18.92
C LYS A 335 16.41 1.41 -17.82
N VAL A 336 16.12 0.38 -17.04
CA VAL A 336 15.19 0.45 -15.89
C VAL A 336 15.72 -0.42 -14.74
N PRO A 337 15.36 -0.11 -13.48
CA PRO A 337 15.92 -0.79 -12.31
C PRO A 337 15.34 -2.18 -12.00
N GLY A 338 14.39 -2.65 -12.81
CA GLY A 338 13.81 -3.98 -12.68
C GLY A 338 12.90 -4.30 -13.86
N LYS A 339 12.47 -5.56 -13.94
CA LYS A 339 11.63 -6.09 -15.02
C LYS A 339 10.38 -5.25 -15.23
N LEU A 340 10.09 -4.90 -16.48
CA LEU A 340 8.84 -4.23 -16.85
C LEU A 340 7.73 -5.26 -16.93
N PHE A 341 6.61 -4.96 -16.27
CA PHE A 341 5.42 -5.80 -16.23
C PHE A 341 4.29 -5.14 -16.99
N SER A 342 3.51 -5.93 -17.72
CA SER A 342 2.29 -5.48 -18.38
C SER A 342 1.15 -5.45 -17.36
N PHE A 343 0.79 -4.25 -16.92
CA PHE A 343 -0.25 -4.00 -15.92
C PHE A 343 -1.13 -2.84 -16.41
N GLY A 344 -2.45 -3.00 -16.41
CA GLY A 344 -3.40 -1.92 -16.71
C GLY A 344 -4.04 -1.98 -18.10
N LEU A 345 -4.33 -0.82 -18.69
CA LEU A 345 -5.03 -0.65 -19.97
C LEU A 345 -4.15 -1.10 -21.15
N SER A 346 -3.99 -2.42 -21.31
CA SER A 346 -3.44 -3.03 -22.52
C SER A 346 -4.59 -3.50 -23.38
N GLY A 347 -4.86 -2.78 -24.47
CA GLY A 347 -6.00 -3.03 -25.34
C GLY A 347 -6.25 -1.91 -26.34
N GLY A 348 -6.69 -2.27 -27.56
CA GLY A 348 -6.83 -1.32 -28.65
C GLY A 348 -5.47 -0.81 -29.13
N ALA A 349 -5.24 0.49 -29.04
CA ALA A 349 -4.01 1.15 -29.51
C ALA A 349 -2.98 1.45 -28.39
N LEU A 350 -3.23 1.03 -27.14
CA LEU A 350 -2.31 1.23 -26.02
C LEU A 350 -1.69 -0.09 -25.56
N ASP A 351 -0.36 -0.09 -25.46
CA ASP A 351 0.43 -1.10 -24.73
C ASP A 351 1.23 -0.38 -23.64
N MET A 352 1.13 -0.86 -22.41
CA MET A 352 1.73 -0.22 -21.25
C MET A 352 2.48 -1.23 -20.41
N LYS A 353 3.77 -0.95 -20.19
CA LYS A 353 4.62 -1.72 -19.30
C LYS A 353 5.18 -0.82 -18.19
N GLN A 354 5.25 -1.33 -16.97
CA GLN A 354 5.65 -0.55 -15.80
C GLN A 354 6.58 -1.31 -14.87
N TYR A 355 7.33 -0.57 -14.05
CA TYR A 355 8.05 -1.08 -12.89
C TYR A 355 7.90 -0.10 -11.72
N ALA A 356 7.40 -0.59 -10.59
CA ALA A 356 7.34 0.14 -9.33
C ALA A 356 8.60 -0.15 -8.48
N ASP A 357 9.36 0.88 -8.17
CA ASP A 357 10.39 0.83 -7.13
C ASP A 357 9.74 1.06 -5.77
N MET A 358 9.35 -0.07 -5.16
CA MET A 358 8.72 -0.14 -3.84
C MET A 358 9.59 0.48 -2.74
N THR A 359 10.91 0.49 -2.91
CA THR A 359 11.86 0.94 -1.88
C THR A 359 12.02 2.45 -1.86
N ASN A 360 12.11 3.08 -3.03
CA ASN A 360 12.26 4.53 -3.12
C ASN A 360 10.94 5.28 -3.33
N GLY A 361 9.81 4.58 -3.52
CA GLY A 361 8.52 5.21 -3.78
C GLY A 361 8.49 5.88 -5.16
N SER A 362 9.10 5.23 -6.16
CA SER A 362 9.16 5.72 -7.54
C SER A 362 8.64 4.67 -8.52
N TYR A 363 8.31 5.07 -9.74
CA TYR A 363 7.96 4.12 -10.79
C TYR A 363 8.44 4.60 -12.16
N TYR A 364 8.57 3.63 -13.05
CA TYR A 364 9.04 3.77 -14.43
C TYR A 364 8.00 3.11 -15.33
N MET A 365 7.70 3.73 -16.46
CA MET A 365 6.66 3.28 -17.36
C MET A 365 7.07 3.53 -18.81
N VAL A 366 6.71 2.59 -19.67
CA VAL A 366 6.79 2.72 -21.12
C VAL A 366 5.40 2.49 -21.67
N THR A 367 4.88 3.46 -22.41
CA THR A 367 3.59 3.38 -23.09
C THR A 367 3.82 3.50 -24.59
N ARG A 368 3.32 2.54 -25.35
CA ARG A 368 3.23 2.58 -26.80
C ARG A 368 1.82 2.97 -27.20
N ILE A 369 1.71 3.92 -28.10
CA ILE A 369 0.44 4.38 -28.65
C ILE A 369 0.48 4.11 -30.15
N ALA A 370 -0.26 3.11 -30.62
CA ALA A 370 -0.39 2.82 -32.05
C ALA A 370 -1.17 3.95 -32.73
N THR A 371 -0.46 4.84 -33.42
CA THR A 371 -1.08 5.96 -34.12
C THR A 371 -1.58 5.57 -35.50
N ASN A 372 -0.97 4.54 -36.10
CA ASN A 372 -1.21 4.16 -37.50
C ASN A 372 -1.08 5.36 -38.46
N ALA A 373 -0.28 6.36 -38.08
CA ALA A 373 -0.24 7.66 -38.72
C ALA A 373 0.09 7.56 -40.22
N ALA A 374 1.11 6.77 -40.57
CA ALA A 374 1.48 6.53 -41.95
C ALA A 374 0.34 5.92 -42.80
N ILE A 375 -0.43 4.98 -42.23
CA ILE A 375 -1.58 4.33 -42.91
C ILE A 375 -2.72 5.33 -43.11
N MET A 376 -2.93 6.21 -42.14
CA MET A 376 -3.96 7.25 -42.18
C MET A 376 -3.54 8.50 -42.98
N GLY A 377 -2.34 8.52 -43.59
CA GLY A 377 -1.83 9.65 -44.36
C GLY A 377 -1.34 10.83 -43.53
N PHE A 378 -1.05 10.63 -42.24
CA PHE A 378 -0.45 11.64 -41.38
C PHE A 378 1.09 11.55 -41.42
N SER A 379 1.73 12.70 -41.64
CA SER A 379 3.17 12.87 -41.39
C SER A 379 3.49 12.92 -39.90
N GLU A 380 4.73 12.58 -39.53
CA GLU A 380 5.24 12.72 -38.16
C GLU A 380 5.08 14.15 -37.63
N ALA A 381 5.22 15.17 -38.49
CA ALA A 381 5.00 16.57 -38.12
C ALA A 381 3.53 16.88 -37.77
N GLN A 382 2.57 16.22 -38.42
CA GLN A 382 1.15 16.32 -38.06
C GLN A 382 0.87 15.61 -36.73
N VAL A 383 1.45 14.43 -36.50
CA VAL A 383 1.37 13.73 -35.22
C VAL A 383 1.97 14.60 -34.10
N GLN A 384 3.12 15.22 -34.36
CA GLN A 384 3.77 16.12 -33.40
C GLN A 384 2.88 17.29 -33.00
N ARG A 385 2.21 17.95 -33.96
CA ARG A 385 1.29 19.05 -33.66
C ARG A 385 0.09 18.60 -32.82
N LYS A 386 -0.46 17.42 -33.10
CA LYS A 386 -1.57 16.83 -32.33
C LYS A 386 -1.14 16.43 -30.92
N LEU A 387 0.06 15.88 -30.77
CA LEU A 387 0.65 15.64 -29.45
C LEU A 387 0.80 16.96 -28.70
N ASP A 388 1.38 17.98 -29.33
CA ASP A 388 1.63 19.29 -28.73
C ASP A 388 0.35 19.93 -28.17
N SER A 389 -0.75 19.84 -28.92
CA SER A 389 -2.04 20.42 -28.52
C SER A 389 -2.66 19.77 -27.28
N VAL A 390 -2.33 18.51 -26.98
CA VAL A 390 -2.89 17.81 -25.81
C VAL A 390 -1.99 17.88 -24.58
N LEU A 391 -0.72 18.31 -24.69
CA LEU A 391 0.24 18.30 -23.57
C LEU A 391 -0.22 19.16 -22.40
N TYR A 392 -0.70 20.38 -22.65
CA TYR A 392 -1.02 21.34 -21.59
C TYR A 392 -2.16 20.85 -20.69
N GLU A 393 -3.18 20.23 -21.29
CA GLU A 393 -4.37 19.77 -20.57
C GLU A 393 -4.16 18.40 -19.89
N ASN A 394 -3.20 17.60 -20.36
CA ASN A 394 -3.08 16.20 -19.96
C ASN A 394 -1.79 15.86 -19.18
N ILE A 395 -0.82 16.78 -19.06
CA ILE A 395 0.30 16.60 -18.13
C ILE A 395 -0.13 17.00 -16.71
N PRO A 396 -0.07 16.10 -15.71
CA PRO A 396 -0.55 16.41 -14.36
C PRO A 396 0.21 17.58 -13.68
N GLY A 397 -0.53 18.52 -13.11
CA GLY A 397 0.05 19.60 -12.31
C GLY A 397 0.75 20.67 -13.14
N LYS A 398 1.90 21.18 -12.66
CA LYS A 398 2.62 22.28 -13.28
C LYS A 398 3.76 21.76 -14.15
N ILE A 399 3.72 22.06 -15.46
CA ILE A 399 4.86 21.85 -16.37
C ILE A 399 6.00 22.80 -15.95
N LEU A 400 7.16 22.23 -15.62
CA LEU A 400 8.36 22.95 -15.24
C LEU A 400 9.28 23.20 -16.43
N SER A 401 9.36 22.26 -17.37
CA SER A 401 10.10 22.42 -18.61
C SER A 401 9.53 21.55 -19.72
N LYS A 402 9.70 22.00 -20.97
CA LYS A 402 9.37 21.28 -22.20
C LYS A 402 10.47 21.59 -23.22
N LYS A 403 11.25 20.59 -23.62
CA LYS A 403 12.35 20.73 -24.58
C LYS A 403 12.13 19.78 -25.75
N SER A 404 12.36 20.25 -26.97
CA SER A 404 12.40 19.36 -28.13
C SER A 404 13.66 18.50 -28.07
N ILE A 405 13.52 17.20 -28.33
CA ILE A 405 14.63 16.24 -28.36
C ILE A 405 14.63 15.46 -29.67
N LEU A 406 15.81 14.97 -30.06
CA LEU A 406 16.02 14.11 -31.22
C LEU A 406 16.88 12.92 -30.77
N ARG A 407 16.37 11.70 -30.93
CA ARG A 407 17.10 10.47 -30.58
C ARG A 407 16.90 9.43 -31.65
N ASN A 408 18.00 8.86 -32.16
CA ASN A 408 17.98 7.85 -33.23
C ASN A 408 17.16 8.27 -34.46
N GLY A 409 17.14 9.57 -34.78
CA GLY A 409 16.36 10.12 -35.91
C GLY A 409 14.90 10.49 -35.60
N TYR A 410 14.37 10.11 -34.43
CA TYR A 410 12.99 10.39 -34.03
C TYR A 410 12.88 11.66 -33.18
N LYS A 411 11.97 12.55 -33.57
CA LYS A 411 11.69 13.80 -32.85
C LYS A 411 10.75 13.54 -31.68
N GLY A 412 10.87 14.40 -30.66
CA GLY A 412 10.17 14.19 -29.42
C GLY A 412 10.21 15.36 -28.45
N TYR A 413 9.72 15.13 -27.25
CA TYR A 413 9.76 16.07 -26.13
C TYR A 413 10.36 15.45 -24.88
N ASP A 414 11.21 16.22 -24.19
CA ASP A 414 11.58 16.02 -22.79
C ASP A 414 10.76 17.00 -21.94
N ILE A 415 9.88 16.47 -21.09
CA ILE A 415 8.96 17.25 -20.28
C ILE A 415 9.21 16.91 -18.82
N ALA A 416 9.36 17.93 -18.00
CA ALA A 416 9.37 17.79 -16.54
C ALA A 416 8.18 18.55 -15.96
N ASN A 417 7.49 17.95 -15.00
CA ASN A 417 6.36 18.55 -14.30
C ASN A 417 6.37 18.19 -12.81
N ARG A 418 5.62 18.96 -12.04
CA ARG A 418 5.35 18.73 -10.62
C ARG A 418 3.86 18.54 -10.40
N THR A 419 3.47 17.40 -9.85
CA THR A 419 2.07 17.09 -9.53
C THR A 419 1.56 18.00 -8.40
N ARG A 420 0.24 18.03 -8.17
CA ARG A 420 -0.34 18.77 -7.03
C ARG A 420 0.17 18.26 -5.67
N ARG A 421 0.44 16.95 -5.56
CA ARG A 421 1.03 16.31 -4.37
C ARG A 421 2.51 16.68 -4.19
N GLY A 422 3.14 17.26 -5.22
CA GLY A 422 4.51 17.72 -5.17
C GLY A 422 5.53 16.73 -5.73
N ASP A 423 5.09 15.58 -6.26
CA ASP A 423 5.96 14.61 -6.93
C ASP A 423 6.50 15.21 -8.23
N HIS A 424 7.78 14.96 -8.50
CA HIS A 424 8.37 15.28 -9.78
C HIS A 424 8.22 14.13 -10.75
N GLN A 425 7.89 14.47 -12.00
CA GLN A 425 7.78 13.53 -13.09
C GLN A 425 8.62 14.00 -14.27
N ARG A 426 9.10 13.03 -15.06
CA ARG A 426 9.81 13.27 -16.31
C ARG A 426 9.25 12.37 -17.40
N TYR A 427 9.05 12.94 -18.58
CA TYR A 427 8.54 12.28 -19.77
C TYR A 427 9.54 12.45 -20.90
N HIS A 428 9.92 11.35 -21.55
CA HIS A 428 10.50 11.37 -22.88
C HIS A 428 9.48 10.80 -23.85
N ILE A 429 9.03 11.61 -24.81
CA ILE A 429 8.04 11.21 -25.80
C ILE A 429 8.69 11.24 -27.16
N PHE A 430 8.63 10.14 -27.92
CA PHE A 430 9.19 10.02 -29.27
C PHE A 430 8.10 9.68 -30.28
N ILE A 431 8.13 10.35 -31.42
CA ILE A 431 7.17 10.16 -32.50
C ILE A 431 7.84 9.34 -33.59
N THR A 432 7.22 8.23 -33.94
CA THR A 432 7.64 7.35 -35.04
C THR A 432 6.55 7.31 -36.12
N PRO A 433 6.81 6.72 -37.30
CA PRO A 433 5.80 6.61 -38.36
C PRO A 433 4.50 5.87 -37.98
N PHE A 434 4.57 4.93 -37.03
CA PHE A 434 3.46 4.04 -36.69
C PHE A 434 2.98 4.19 -35.24
N GLU A 435 3.85 4.67 -34.36
CA GLU A 435 3.59 4.74 -32.92
C GLU A 435 4.14 6.03 -32.29
N VAL A 436 3.55 6.42 -31.17
CA VAL A 436 4.18 7.34 -30.21
C VAL A 436 4.65 6.51 -29.02
N LEU A 437 5.94 6.65 -28.67
CA LEU A 437 6.55 6.01 -27.52
C LEU A 437 6.68 7.03 -26.40
N LEU A 438 6.10 6.74 -25.24
CA LEU A 438 6.16 7.59 -24.06
C LEU A 438 6.86 6.83 -22.93
N PHE A 439 8.00 7.37 -22.50
CA PHE A 439 8.74 6.92 -21.33
C PHE A 439 8.45 7.89 -20.20
N LYS A 440 7.97 7.39 -19.06
CA LYS A 440 7.58 8.20 -17.91
C LYS A 440 8.26 7.67 -16.66
N MET A 441 8.80 8.58 -15.87
CA MET A 441 9.29 8.33 -14.52
C MET A 441 8.59 9.28 -13.55
N SER A 442 8.24 8.79 -12.37
CA SER A 442 7.66 9.57 -11.28
C SER A 442 8.26 9.10 -9.96
N GLY A 443 8.43 10.00 -9.00
CA GLY A 443 8.88 9.63 -7.67
C GLY A 443 8.54 10.69 -6.63
N ASN A 444 8.41 10.23 -5.38
CA ASN A 444 8.01 11.08 -4.27
C ASN A 444 9.00 12.24 -4.07
N GLY A 445 8.45 13.44 -3.84
CA GLY A 445 9.21 14.66 -3.61
C GLY A 445 10.26 14.92 -4.70
N ASP A 446 11.52 14.99 -4.30
CA ASP A 446 12.65 15.36 -5.18
C ASP A 446 13.40 14.16 -5.79
N TYR A 447 12.83 12.94 -5.71
CA TYR A 447 13.50 11.73 -6.21
C TYR A 447 13.98 11.88 -7.66
N VAL A 448 13.06 12.23 -8.57
CA VAL A 448 13.34 12.44 -10.01
C VAL A 448 14.20 13.68 -10.26
N ARG A 449 14.06 14.74 -9.45
CA ARG A 449 14.72 16.03 -9.68
C ARG A 449 16.20 16.03 -9.31
N LEU A 450 16.54 15.40 -8.18
CA LEU A 450 17.91 15.37 -7.65
C LEU A 450 18.63 14.04 -7.94
N GLY A 451 17.91 13.06 -8.48
CA GLY A 451 18.45 11.75 -8.83
C GLY A 451 18.99 11.71 -10.25
N THR A 452 20.02 10.89 -10.47
CA THR A 452 20.52 10.57 -11.82
C THR A 452 19.68 9.50 -12.50
N GLU A 453 18.75 8.87 -11.77
CA GLU A 453 17.86 7.82 -12.26
C GLU A 453 16.92 8.28 -13.40
N ALA A 454 16.76 9.60 -13.55
CA ALA A 454 15.93 10.22 -14.59
C ALA A 454 16.71 10.63 -15.85
N GLU A 455 18.04 10.52 -15.87
CA GLU A 455 18.92 10.83 -17.01
C GLU A 455 18.98 9.68 -18.03
#